data_AF-A0A101HM62-F1
#
_entry.id   AF-A0A101HM62-F1
#
_cell.length_a   1.000
_cell.length_b   1.000
_cell.length_c   1.000
_cell.angle_alpha   90.00
_cell.angle_beta   90.00
_cell.angle_gamma   90.00
#
_symmetry.space_group_name_H-M   'P 1'
#
loop_
_entity.id
_entity.type
_entity.pdbx_description
1 polymer ?
#
loop_
_entity_poly.entity_id
_entity_poly.type
_entity_poly.pdbx_seq_one_letter_code
_entity_poly.pdbx_strand_id
1 'polypeptide(L)'
;LGLTKGKSGTLLAELFTFKKLFDEDAPLDDVFPDIVREFPKKYGKMTLQELCKQMHEYLRKVKITKVLKDVYSRNPQQVMLPSKAYSELVNGNTELVRIRELQDRISAVMVVPYPPGIPVIMPGERYTDDTKRIIEYLNLSEEFDNKFPGFENEMHGLKMKIDSNNKKRYYTYCLKEIDQPEGE
;
A
#
# COMPACT_ATOMS: atom_id res chain seq x y z
N LEU A 1 4.39 3.67 32.14
CA LEU A 1 4.49 5.15 32.17
C LEU A 1 3.77 5.84 30.99
N GLY A 2 2.67 5.30 30.46
CA GLY A 2 1.94 5.94 29.34
C GLY A 2 0.45 5.59 29.27
N LEU A 3 0.08 4.40 29.75
CA LEU A 3 -1.29 3.93 29.94
C LEU A 3 -1.72 4.18 31.38
N THR A 4 -2.73 5.04 31.57
CA THR A 4 -3.40 5.25 32.86
C THR A 4 -4.76 4.55 32.84
N LYS A 5 -5.34 4.29 34.03
CA LYS A 5 -6.71 3.77 34.13
C LYS A 5 -7.73 4.65 33.40
N GLY A 6 -7.55 5.98 33.48
CA GLY A 6 -8.37 6.95 32.74
C GLY A 6 -8.30 6.78 31.22
N LYS A 7 -7.08 6.72 30.65
CA LYS A 7 -6.90 6.54 29.19
C LYS A 7 -7.46 5.21 28.69
N SER A 8 -7.30 4.14 29.47
CA SER A 8 -7.82 2.81 29.12
C SER A 8 -9.34 2.77 29.20
N GLY A 9 -9.93 3.48 30.18
CA GLY A 9 -11.38 3.66 30.29
C GLY A 9 -11.97 4.43 29.10
N THR A 10 -11.32 5.51 28.66
CA THR A 10 -11.74 6.26 27.47
C THR A 10 -11.67 5.39 26.21
N LEU A 11 -10.58 4.67 25.97
CA LEU A 11 -10.48 3.77 24.81
C LEU A 11 -11.60 2.74 24.79
N LEU A 12 -11.91 2.14 25.95
CA LEU A 12 -12.99 1.15 26.05
C LEU A 12 -14.36 1.78 25.77
N ALA A 13 -14.62 2.99 26.28
CA ALA A 13 -15.84 3.72 25.99
C ALA A 13 -15.99 3.98 24.49
N GLU A 14 -14.94 4.44 23.82
CA GLU A 14 -14.97 4.69 22.37
C GLU A 14 -15.17 3.41 21.55
N LEU A 15 -14.59 2.27 21.97
CA LEU A 15 -14.85 0.98 21.32
C LEU A 15 -16.32 0.55 21.44
N PHE A 16 -16.96 0.78 22.60
CA PHE A 16 -18.39 0.53 22.76
C PHE A 16 -19.25 1.49 21.94
N THR A 17 -18.88 2.78 21.88
CA THR A 17 -19.53 3.78 21.03
C THR A 17 -19.48 3.35 19.56
N PHE A 18 -18.30 2.96 19.06
CA PHE A 18 -18.15 2.48 17.68
C PHE A 18 -19.00 1.23 17.42
N LYS A 19 -19.00 0.26 18.34
CA LYS A 19 -19.86 -0.93 18.23
C LYS A 19 -21.35 -0.55 18.13
N LYS A 20 -21.82 0.37 18.97
CA LYS A 20 -23.21 0.82 18.94
C LYS A 20 -23.55 1.45 17.59
N LEU A 21 -22.71 2.35 17.08
CA LEU A 21 -22.89 2.98 15.76
C LEU A 21 -22.92 1.95 14.63
N PHE A 22 -22.09 0.91 14.73
CA PHE A 22 -22.12 -0.21 13.77
C PHE A 22 -23.42 -1.01 13.86
N ASP A 23 -23.85 -1.39 15.07
CA ASP A 23 -25.07 -2.18 15.29
C ASP A 23 -26.35 -1.43 14.86
N GLU A 24 -26.37 -0.10 15.01
CA GLU A 24 -27.47 0.79 14.60
C GLU A 24 -27.42 1.18 13.10
N ASP A 25 -26.38 0.72 12.38
CA ASP A 25 -26.09 1.07 10.98
C ASP A 25 -26.09 2.59 10.72
N ALA A 26 -25.38 3.32 11.59
CA ALA A 26 -25.34 4.78 11.56
C ALA A 26 -24.86 5.31 10.18
N PRO A 27 -25.38 6.46 9.74
CA PRO A 27 -24.84 7.21 8.61
C PRO A 27 -23.33 7.43 8.78
N LEU A 28 -22.58 7.32 7.69
CA LEU A 28 -21.13 7.44 7.76
C LEU A 28 -20.66 8.83 8.19
N ASP A 29 -21.48 9.87 8.00
CA ASP A 29 -21.23 11.24 8.43
C ASP A 29 -21.20 11.37 9.97
N ASP A 30 -22.00 10.56 10.67
CA ASP A 30 -22.00 10.52 12.15
C ASP A 30 -20.74 9.84 12.71
N VAL A 31 -20.06 9.02 11.89
CA VAL A 31 -18.89 8.22 12.30
C VAL A 31 -17.57 8.83 11.83
N PHE A 32 -17.51 9.27 10.56
CA PHE A 32 -16.31 9.81 9.91
C PHE A 32 -16.64 11.10 9.13
N PRO A 33 -17.02 12.19 9.81
CA PRO A 33 -17.47 13.43 9.16
C PRO A 33 -16.40 14.05 8.25
N ASP A 34 -15.12 13.95 8.62
CA ASP A 34 -14.02 14.48 7.80
C ASP A 34 -13.89 13.74 6.46
N ILE A 35 -14.03 12.40 6.46
CA ILE A 35 -13.97 11.58 5.25
C ILE A 35 -15.17 11.87 4.35
N VAL A 36 -16.37 12.03 4.92
CA VAL A 36 -17.58 12.38 4.16
C VAL A 36 -17.46 13.77 3.55
N ARG A 37 -16.92 14.74 4.29
CA ARG A 37 -16.68 16.09 3.79
C ARG A 37 -15.65 16.13 2.66
N GLU A 38 -14.61 15.30 2.72
CA GLU A 38 -13.59 15.22 1.67
C GLU A 38 -14.11 14.48 0.41
N PHE A 39 -14.91 13.42 0.59
CA PHE A 39 -15.43 12.60 -0.51
C PHE A 39 -16.97 12.47 -0.49
N PRO A 40 -17.73 13.58 -0.56
CA PRO A 40 -19.18 13.58 -0.34
C PRO A 40 -19.94 12.78 -1.40
N LYS A 41 -19.46 12.79 -2.65
CA LYS A 41 -20.05 11.99 -3.74
C LYS A 41 -19.92 10.47 -3.50
N LYS A 42 -18.86 10.04 -2.80
CA LYS A 42 -18.57 8.63 -2.56
C LYS A 42 -19.25 8.12 -1.29
N TYR A 43 -19.25 8.93 -0.22
CA TYR A 43 -19.63 8.48 1.12
C TYR A 43 -20.87 9.15 1.71
N GLY A 44 -21.35 10.27 1.17
CA GLY A 44 -22.37 11.09 1.82
C GLY A 44 -23.77 10.48 1.97
N LYS A 45 -24.01 9.30 1.40
CA LYS A 45 -25.26 8.53 1.60
C LYS A 45 -25.00 7.10 2.11
N MET A 46 -23.76 6.80 2.46
CA MET A 46 -23.35 5.46 2.87
C MET A 46 -23.58 5.30 4.37
N THR A 47 -23.85 4.07 4.82
CA THR A 47 -23.86 3.72 6.23
C THR A 47 -22.56 3.03 6.64
N LEU A 48 -22.32 2.92 7.94
CA LEU A 48 -21.14 2.25 8.47
C LEU A 48 -21.07 0.77 8.07
N GLN A 49 -22.19 0.02 8.15
CA GLN A 49 -22.15 -1.40 7.74
C GLN A 49 -21.93 -1.54 6.24
N GLU A 50 -22.48 -0.64 5.42
CA GLU A 50 -22.27 -0.67 3.98
C GLU A 50 -20.78 -0.48 3.64
N LEU A 51 -20.11 0.51 4.24
CA LEU A 51 -18.67 0.71 4.03
C LEU A 51 -17.87 -0.52 4.47
N CYS A 52 -18.09 -1.00 5.70
CA CYS A 52 -17.39 -2.15 6.24
C CYS A 52 -17.58 -3.40 5.36
N LYS A 53 -18.81 -3.63 4.88
CA LYS A 53 -19.12 -4.74 3.96
C LYS A 53 -18.40 -4.58 2.63
N GLN A 54 -18.44 -3.40 2.00
CA GLN A 54 -17.77 -3.17 0.71
C GLN A 54 -16.24 -3.39 0.81
N MET A 55 -15.60 -2.91 1.87
CA MET A 55 -14.16 -3.10 2.11
C MET A 55 -13.85 -4.58 2.39
N HIS A 56 -14.63 -5.22 3.27
CA HIS A 56 -14.45 -6.64 3.60
C HIS A 56 -14.63 -7.54 2.37
N GLU A 57 -15.66 -7.32 1.57
CA GLU A 57 -15.92 -8.06 0.34
C GLU A 57 -14.80 -7.89 -0.69
N TYR A 58 -14.24 -6.68 -0.82
CA TYR A 58 -13.07 -6.47 -1.67
C TYR A 58 -11.87 -7.30 -1.19
N LEU A 59 -11.50 -7.18 0.09
CA LEU A 59 -10.35 -7.89 0.67
C LEU A 59 -10.53 -9.41 0.57
N ARG A 60 -11.76 -9.91 0.76
CA ARG A 60 -12.12 -11.32 0.57
C ARG A 60 -12.01 -11.75 -0.88
N LYS A 61 -12.52 -10.95 -1.83
CA LYS A 61 -12.49 -11.24 -3.27
C LYS A 61 -11.06 -11.40 -3.77
N VAL A 62 -10.14 -10.54 -3.32
CA VAL A 62 -8.73 -10.58 -3.71
C VAL A 62 -7.90 -11.56 -2.89
N LYS A 63 -8.52 -12.26 -1.92
CA LYS A 63 -7.87 -13.23 -1.02
C LYS A 63 -6.61 -12.65 -0.36
N ILE A 64 -6.73 -11.44 0.21
CA ILE A 64 -5.59 -10.64 0.67
C ILE A 64 -4.65 -11.39 1.63
N THR A 65 -5.18 -12.25 2.50
CA THR A 65 -4.38 -13.05 3.45
C THR A 65 -3.45 -14.04 2.74
N LYS A 66 -3.93 -14.65 1.64
CA LYS A 66 -3.11 -15.53 0.80
C LYS A 66 -2.05 -14.72 0.07
N VAL A 67 -2.42 -13.58 -0.51
CA VAL A 67 -1.48 -12.70 -1.20
C VAL A 67 -0.35 -12.27 -0.25
N LEU A 68 -0.68 -11.76 0.94
CA LEU A 68 0.30 -11.35 1.94
C LEU A 68 1.20 -12.51 2.38
N LYS A 69 0.66 -13.71 2.58
CA LYS A 69 1.47 -14.89 2.89
C LYS A 69 2.45 -15.22 1.76
N ASP A 70 1.97 -15.16 0.52
CA ASP A 70 2.75 -15.55 -0.65
C ASP A 70 3.84 -14.50 -0.99
N VAL A 71 3.61 -13.21 -0.69
CA VAL A 71 4.62 -12.14 -0.82
C VAL A 71 5.90 -12.45 -0.04
N TYR A 72 5.78 -12.97 1.18
CA TYR A 72 6.92 -13.29 2.04
C TYR A 72 7.38 -14.75 1.94
N SER A 73 6.88 -15.52 0.96
CA SER A 73 7.21 -16.94 0.80
C SER A 73 8.51 -17.19 0.03
N ARG A 74 9.00 -16.18 -0.71
CA ARG A 74 10.21 -16.21 -1.53
C ARG A 74 10.97 -14.92 -1.33
N ASN A 75 12.29 -15.01 -1.30
CA ASN A 75 13.14 -13.82 -1.23
C ASN A 75 13.41 -13.32 -2.66
N PRO A 76 13.38 -12.01 -2.90
CA PRO A 76 13.86 -11.43 -4.15
C PRO A 76 15.31 -11.80 -4.44
N GLN A 77 15.66 -11.80 -5.73
CA GLN A 77 17.04 -12.04 -6.14
C GLN A 77 17.87 -10.78 -5.88
N GLN A 78 18.87 -10.89 -5.01
CA GLN A 78 19.87 -9.85 -4.85
C GLN A 78 20.81 -9.84 -6.05
N VAL A 79 20.78 -8.77 -6.84
CA VAL A 79 21.67 -8.59 -8.01
C VAL A 79 22.84 -7.65 -7.70
N MET A 80 22.70 -6.80 -6.68
CA MET A 80 23.79 -6.00 -6.14
C MET A 80 23.62 -5.76 -4.64
N LEU A 81 24.70 -5.31 -4.00
CA LEU A 81 24.67 -4.92 -2.60
C LEU A 81 23.79 -3.66 -2.42
N PRO A 82 23.02 -3.56 -1.32
CA PRO A 82 22.22 -2.36 -1.03
C PRO A 82 23.03 -1.07 -1.00
N SER A 83 24.29 -1.14 -0.55
CA SER A 83 25.21 0.01 -0.56
C SER A 83 25.52 0.50 -1.97
N LYS A 84 25.69 -0.42 -2.95
CA LYS A 84 25.88 -0.06 -4.36
C LYS A 84 24.61 0.54 -4.95
N ALA A 85 23.45 -0.06 -4.68
CA ALA A 85 22.17 0.48 -5.13
C ALA A 85 21.91 1.90 -4.58
N TYR A 86 22.30 2.13 -3.32
CA TYR A 86 22.23 3.46 -2.72
C TYR A 86 23.19 4.45 -3.39
N SER A 87 24.42 4.05 -3.73
CA SER A 87 25.33 4.90 -4.51
C SER A 87 24.72 5.28 -5.86
N GLU A 88 24.10 4.35 -6.59
CA GLU A 88 23.41 4.65 -7.85
C GLU A 88 22.23 5.63 -7.68
N LEU A 89 21.46 5.48 -6.59
CA LEU A 89 20.39 6.41 -6.23
C LEU A 89 20.92 7.84 -6.01
N VAL A 90 22.00 7.97 -5.23
CA VAL A 90 22.62 9.29 -4.94
C VAL A 90 23.22 9.91 -6.21
N ASN A 91 23.76 9.08 -7.10
CA ASN A 91 24.34 9.54 -8.38
C ASN A 91 23.29 9.86 -9.46
N GLY A 92 22.00 9.68 -9.19
CA GLY A 92 20.92 9.96 -10.16
C GLY A 92 20.80 8.90 -11.27
N ASN A 93 21.36 7.71 -11.06
CA ASN A 93 21.31 6.58 -11.99
C ASN A 93 20.04 5.73 -11.79
N THR A 94 18.94 6.40 -11.43
CA THR A 94 17.65 5.79 -11.17
C THR A 94 16.56 6.48 -11.96
N GLU A 95 15.49 5.76 -12.20
CA GLU A 95 14.29 6.28 -12.82
C GLU A 95 13.05 5.86 -12.04
N LEU A 96 11.97 6.60 -12.24
CA LEU A 96 10.72 6.36 -11.56
C LEU A 96 9.84 5.44 -12.41
N VAL A 97 9.67 4.19 -11.96
CA VAL A 97 8.99 3.13 -12.70
C VAL A 97 7.62 2.85 -12.12
N ARG A 98 6.64 2.61 -12.98
CA ARG A 98 5.26 2.29 -12.58
C ARG A 98 5.24 0.94 -11.87
N ILE A 99 4.47 0.80 -10.78
CA ILE A 99 4.42 -0.50 -10.06
C ILE A 99 3.99 -1.69 -10.93
N ARG A 100 3.22 -1.45 -12.00
CA ARG A 100 2.80 -2.47 -12.98
C ARG A 100 3.91 -2.92 -13.93
N GLU A 101 5.00 -2.17 -14.02
CA GLU A 101 6.11 -2.35 -14.96
C GLU A 101 7.40 -2.71 -14.21
N LEU A 102 7.29 -3.20 -12.97
CA LEU A 102 8.44 -3.53 -12.14
C LEU A 102 9.10 -4.86 -12.49
N GLN A 103 8.44 -5.72 -13.26
CA GLN A 103 9.01 -7.01 -13.66
C GLN A 103 10.40 -6.81 -14.27
N ASP A 104 11.36 -7.59 -13.80
CA ASP A 104 12.78 -7.58 -14.15
C ASP A 104 13.55 -6.29 -13.79
N ARG A 105 12.90 -5.30 -13.17
CA ARG A 105 13.57 -4.08 -12.69
C ARG A 105 14.32 -4.32 -11.39
N ILE A 106 15.36 -3.52 -11.14
CA ILE A 106 16.17 -3.56 -9.91
C ILE A 106 15.74 -2.40 -9.03
N SER A 107 15.24 -2.69 -7.82
CA SER A 107 14.80 -1.64 -6.90
C SER A 107 15.99 -0.80 -6.44
N ALA A 108 15.86 0.53 -6.50
CA ALA A 108 16.86 1.46 -5.96
C ALA A 108 16.57 1.84 -4.50
N VAL A 109 15.35 1.57 -4.05
CA VAL A 109 14.87 1.90 -2.70
C VAL A 109 14.26 0.67 -2.04
N MET A 110 14.15 0.73 -0.72
CA MET A 110 13.39 -0.26 0.04
C MET A 110 11.90 0.03 -0.10
N VAL A 111 11.09 -1.00 -0.37
CA VAL A 111 9.62 -0.87 -0.35
C VAL A 111 9.07 -1.60 0.86
N VAL A 112 8.30 -0.87 1.67
CA VAL A 112 7.73 -1.37 2.93
C VAL A 112 6.24 -1.05 2.96
N PRO A 113 5.36 -2.02 2.70
CA PRO A 113 3.93 -1.83 2.84
C PRO A 113 3.46 -2.08 4.27
N TYR A 114 2.45 -1.33 4.69
CA TYR A 114 1.74 -1.53 5.94
C TYR A 114 0.25 -1.84 5.71
N PRO A 115 -0.28 -2.91 6.33
CA PRO A 115 0.41 -3.93 7.14
C PRO A 115 1.19 -4.94 6.25
N PRO A 116 2.23 -5.64 6.78
CA PRO A 116 2.67 -5.69 8.17
C PRO A 116 3.77 -4.68 8.56
N GLY A 117 4.31 -3.88 7.64
CA GLY A 117 5.45 -3.00 7.91
C GLY A 117 6.80 -3.70 7.81
N ILE A 118 6.88 -4.79 7.05
CA ILE A 118 8.11 -5.55 6.79
C ILE A 118 8.52 -5.32 5.32
N PRO A 119 9.80 -5.02 5.03
CA PRO A 119 10.26 -4.83 3.67
C PRO A 119 9.92 -6.01 2.77
N VAL A 120 9.33 -5.71 1.60
CA VAL A 120 9.05 -6.73 0.57
C VAL A 120 10.17 -6.80 -0.46
N ILE A 121 10.93 -5.72 -0.60
CA ILE A 121 12.12 -5.66 -1.46
C ILE A 121 13.13 -4.64 -0.91
N MET A 122 14.40 -4.99 -1.03
CA MET A 122 15.55 -4.17 -0.62
C MET A 122 16.19 -3.49 -1.84
N PRO A 123 16.92 -2.38 -1.64
CA PRO A 123 17.74 -1.79 -2.69
C PRO A 123 18.73 -2.83 -3.24
N GLY A 124 18.82 -2.94 -4.57
CA GLY A 124 19.71 -3.90 -5.25
C GLY A 124 19.09 -5.29 -5.47
N GLU A 125 17.83 -5.49 -5.08
CA GLU A 125 17.06 -6.69 -5.43
C GLU A 125 16.25 -6.49 -6.70
N ARG A 126 16.07 -7.56 -7.46
CA ARG A 126 15.29 -7.59 -8.71
C ARG A 126 13.88 -8.14 -8.45
N TYR A 127 12.87 -7.52 -9.05
CA TYR A 127 11.54 -8.11 -9.14
C TYR A 127 11.58 -9.22 -10.22
N THR A 128 11.35 -10.46 -9.82
CA THR A 128 11.48 -11.63 -10.70
C THR A 128 10.14 -12.37 -10.76
N ASP A 129 10.04 -13.36 -11.64
CA ASP A 129 8.86 -14.23 -11.72
C ASP A 129 8.55 -14.94 -10.39
N ASP A 130 9.59 -15.29 -9.62
CA ASP A 130 9.47 -15.90 -8.30
C ASP A 130 8.89 -14.93 -7.26
N THR A 131 9.04 -13.62 -7.47
CA THR A 131 8.55 -12.56 -6.59
C THR A 131 7.44 -11.69 -7.18
N LYS A 132 6.79 -12.14 -8.25
CA LYS A 132 5.63 -11.46 -8.87
C LYS A 132 4.49 -11.15 -7.90
N ARG A 133 4.40 -11.88 -6.79
CA ARG A 133 3.43 -11.64 -5.70
C ARG A 133 3.61 -10.27 -5.05
N ILE A 134 4.83 -9.74 -5.02
CA ILE A 134 5.10 -8.36 -4.57
C ILE A 134 4.37 -7.38 -5.49
N ILE A 135 4.57 -7.50 -6.81
CA ILE A 135 3.94 -6.64 -7.81
C ILE A 135 2.41 -6.75 -7.73
N GLU A 136 1.89 -7.97 -7.64
CA GLU A 136 0.45 -8.21 -7.48
C GLU A 136 -0.11 -7.51 -6.24
N TYR A 137 0.56 -7.65 -5.09
CA TYR A 137 0.16 -6.99 -3.86
C TYR A 137 0.16 -5.46 -3.99
N LEU A 138 1.22 -4.85 -4.54
CA LEU A 138 1.29 -3.41 -4.75
C LEU A 138 0.16 -2.91 -5.67
N ASN A 139 -0.19 -3.68 -6.70
CA ASN A 139 -1.30 -3.34 -7.60
C ASN A 139 -2.66 -3.43 -6.89
N LEU A 140 -2.87 -4.45 -6.05
CA LEU A 140 -4.08 -4.58 -5.25
C LEU A 140 -4.25 -3.44 -4.24
N SER A 141 -3.14 -2.97 -3.64
CA SER A 141 -3.13 -1.80 -2.76
C SER A 141 -3.49 -0.53 -3.52
N GLU A 142 -2.95 -0.32 -4.73
CA GLU A 142 -3.37 0.82 -5.55
C GLU A 142 -4.86 0.77 -5.89
N GLU A 143 -5.37 -0.39 -6.28
CA GLU A 143 -6.79 -0.57 -6.60
C GLU A 143 -7.67 -0.30 -5.39
N PHE A 144 -7.23 -0.71 -4.21
CA PHE A 144 -7.90 -0.41 -2.95
C PHE A 144 -7.95 1.09 -2.67
N ASP A 145 -6.82 1.77 -2.75
CA ASP A 145 -6.70 3.21 -2.49
C ASP A 145 -7.53 4.06 -3.47
N ASN A 146 -7.67 3.58 -4.71
CA ASN A 146 -8.56 4.21 -5.71
C ASN A 146 -10.04 3.92 -5.47
N LYS A 147 -10.38 2.82 -4.80
CA LYS A 147 -11.76 2.40 -4.52
C LYS A 147 -12.30 2.98 -3.22
N PHE A 148 -11.43 3.15 -2.23
CA PHE A 148 -11.73 3.62 -0.88
C PHE A 148 -10.85 4.83 -0.52
N PRO A 149 -11.06 5.99 -1.17
CA PRO A 149 -10.33 7.20 -0.79
C PRO A 149 -10.58 7.56 0.68
N GLY A 150 -9.57 8.06 1.39
CA GLY A 150 -9.59 8.29 2.84
C GLY A 150 -9.22 7.07 3.70
N PHE A 151 -9.01 5.90 3.08
CA PHE A 151 -8.60 4.65 3.74
C PHE A 151 -7.35 4.05 3.08
N GLU A 152 -6.45 4.90 2.60
CA GLU A 152 -5.28 4.45 1.83
C GLU A 152 -4.33 3.58 2.64
N ASN A 153 -3.67 2.66 1.95
CA ASN A 153 -2.58 1.89 2.51
C ASN A 153 -1.33 2.77 2.64
N GLU A 154 -0.63 2.63 3.77
CA GLU A 154 0.66 3.27 3.94
C GLU A 154 1.75 2.42 3.27
N MET A 155 2.47 3.00 2.30
CA MET A 155 3.52 2.31 1.55
C MET A 155 4.76 3.17 1.45
N HIS A 156 5.82 2.76 2.16
CA HIS A 156 7.11 3.44 2.08
C HIS A 156 7.87 2.97 0.85
N GLY A 157 8.67 3.87 0.26
CA GLY A 157 9.41 3.60 -0.98
C GLY A 157 8.59 3.79 -2.26
N LEU A 158 7.30 4.10 -2.14
CA LEU A 158 6.45 4.45 -3.28
C LEU A 158 6.21 5.97 -3.38
N LYS A 159 6.04 6.44 -4.61
CA LYS A 159 5.59 7.79 -4.95
C LYS A 159 4.23 7.70 -5.60
N MET A 160 3.26 8.43 -5.07
CA MET A 160 1.92 8.54 -5.64
C MET A 160 1.86 9.73 -6.60
N LYS A 161 1.25 9.54 -7.77
CA LYS A 161 0.85 10.59 -8.70
C LYS A 161 -0.62 10.41 -9.06
N ILE A 162 -1.30 11.52 -9.36
CA ILE A 162 -2.66 11.49 -9.91
C ILE A 162 -2.55 11.54 -11.44
N ASP A 163 -3.21 10.60 -12.13
CA ASP A 163 -3.28 10.59 -13.59
C ASP A 163 -4.39 11.52 -14.13
N SER A 164 -4.47 11.63 -15.46
CA SER A 164 -5.48 12.45 -16.15
C SER A 164 -6.93 12.02 -15.88
N ASN A 165 -7.16 10.81 -15.37
CA ASN A 165 -8.48 10.29 -15.01
C ASN A 165 -8.76 10.40 -13.50
N ASN A 166 -7.99 11.22 -12.79
CA ASN A 166 -8.08 11.42 -11.35
C ASN A 166 -7.90 10.12 -10.54
N LYS A 167 -7.03 9.22 -11.02
CA LYS A 167 -6.67 7.98 -10.33
C LYS A 167 -5.26 8.06 -9.76
N LYS A 168 -5.09 7.49 -8.56
CA LYS A 168 -3.80 7.30 -7.93
C LYS A 168 -3.00 6.26 -8.70
N ARG A 169 -1.76 6.60 -9.02
CA ARG A 169 -0.77 5.77 -9.68
C ARG A 169 0.50 5.76 -8.83
N TYR A 170 0.90 4.58 -8.39
CA TYR A 170 2.13 4.37 -7.62
C TYR A 170 3.35 4.08 -8.48
N TYR A 171 4.47 4.62 -8.07
CA TYR A 171 5.75 4.42 -8.72
C TYR A 171 6.82 4.17 -7.67
N THR A 172 7.93 3.55 -8.05
CA THR A 172 9.11 3.45 -7.20
C THR A 172 10.37 3.66 -8.01
N TYR A 173 11.46 4.02 -7.32
CA TYR A 173 12.73 4.21 -7.98
C TYR A 173 13.38 2.86 -8.26
N CYS A 174 13.68 2.62 -9.53
CA CYS A 174 14.50 1.50 -9.97
C CYS A 174 15.80 2.04 -10.55
N LEU A 175 16.84 1.20 -10.59
CA LEU A 175 18.04 1.51 -11.35
C LEU A 175 17.66 1.66 -12.84
N LYS A 176 18.29 2.62 -13.52
CA LYS A 176 18.19 2.72 -14.97
C LYS A 176 18.76 1.44 -15.58
N GLU A 177 18.11 0.96 -16.63
CA GLU A 177 18.71 -0.11 -17.43
C GLU A 177 19.95 0.46 -18.11
N ILE A 178 21.10 -0.15 -17.82
CA ILE A 178 22.31 0.12 -18.60
C ILE A 178 22.11 -0.71 -19.86
N ASP A 179 22.00 -0.07 -21.02
CA ASP A 179 22.22 -0.74 -22.30
C ASP A 179 23.59 -1.43 -22.19
N GLN A 180 23.59 -2.73 -21.94
CA GLN A 180 24.78 -3.52 -22.20
C GLN A 180 24.95 -3.45 -23.72
N PRO A 181 26.06 -2.89 -24.25
CA PRO A 181 26.33 -3.05 -25.66
C PRO A 181 26.31 -4.56 -25.95
N GLU A 182 25.46 -4.95 -26.90
CA GLU A 182 25.45 -6.31 -27.43
C GLU A 182 26.86 -6.62 -27.95
N GLY A 183 27.58 -7.49 -27.23
CA GLY A 183 28.77 -8.16 -27.74
C GLY A 183 30.01 -7.29 -27.99
N GLU A 184 31.08 -7.56 -27.24
CA GLU A 184 32.36 -8.03 -27.79
C GLU A 184 33.23 -8.64 -26.67
#